data_AF-A0A661JLZ8-F1
#
_entry.id   AF-A0A661JLZ8-F1
#
_cell.length_a   1.000
_cell.length_b   1.000
_cell.length_c   1.000
_cell.angle_alpha   90.00
_cell.angle_beta   90.00
_cell.angle_gamma   90.00
#
_symmetry.space_group_name_H-M   'P 1'
#
loop_
_entity.id
_entity.type
_entity.pdbx_description
1 polymer ?
#
loop_
_entity_poly.entity_id
_entity_poly.type
_entity_poly.pdbx_seq_one_letter_code
_entity_poly.pdbx_strand_id
1 'polypeptide(L)'
;MAENKDRCPFLREDKVAFCRAFPLRKPLPFDKIYARENLCLKGEYLRCPIYREKEGGKERTPKRICPFLEIETVMYCDLFPIKKMIPSSCYKLECPCTTERYTECPLFLGMAKGDLSTPSGMEEVGGFSLGPYIYCEGHFWLQEEGEERVKMGLDDFGQFLIGPIKGISLPGRGQRLTKGHPFITLISRSGEAQLPAPLSGDVVEVNEEVERDPSLVNFDPYGRGWLLQVQPEGWSRQRGLLHGEEAKRWLAEEVERLRYLLQSEIGVTMADGGELLRDRLQEVGRERWDLLVETFLKKGGMKNVGSP
;
A
#
# COMPACT_ATOMS: atom_id res chain seq x y z
N MET A 1 25.91 -16.63 -19.44
CA MET A 1 24.50 -16.29 -19.77
C MET A 1 24.43 -14.78 -19.74
N ALA A 2 24.10 -14.14 -20.86
CA ALA A 2 24.06 -12.68 -20.92
C ALA A 2 23.03 -12.16 -19.92
N GLU A 3 23.47 -11.41 -18.91
CA GLU A 3 22.57 -10.65 -18.04
C GLU A 3 21.79 -9.70 -18.94
N ASN A 4 20.48 -9.94 -19.04
CA ASN A 4 19.59 -9.10 -19.81
C ASN A 4 19.45 -7.79 -19.01
N LYS A 5 20.29 -6.80 -19.33
CA LYS A 5 20.41 -5.52 -18.59
C LYS A 5 19.12 -4.69 -18.56
N ASP A 6 18.12 -5.11 -19.33
CA ASP A 6 16.88 -4.36 -19.53
C ASP A 6 15.70 -4.93 -18.71
N ARG A 7 15.97 -5.78 -17.69
CA ARG A 7 14.94 -6.39 -16.83
C ARG A 7 15.35 -6.41 -15.36
N CYS A 8 14.35 -6.48 -14.49
CA CYS A 8 14.56 -6.56 -13.05
C CYS A 8 15.38 -7.81 -12.68
N PRO A 9 16.48 -7.68 -11.90
CA PRO A 9 17.32 -8.81 -11.50
C PRO A 9 16.62 -9.76 -10.52
N PHE A 10 15.52 -9.32 -9.89
CA PHE A 10 14.71 -10.15 -8.99
C PHE A 10 13.46 -10.74 -9.66
N LEU A 11 13.27 -10.51 -10.96
CA LEU A 11 12.24 -11.21 -11.70
C LEU A 11 12.66 -12.67 -11.88
N ARG A 12 11.76 -13.59 -11.55
CA ARG A 12 11.95 -15.03 -11.75
C ARG A 12 10.93 -15.52 -12.76
N GLU A 13 11.34 -16.50 -13.54
CA GLU A 13 10.48 -17.23 -14.46
C GLU A 13 10.42 -18.70 -14.00
N ASP A 14 9.22 -19.23 -13.82
CA ASP A 14 9.00 -20.65 -13.51
C ASP A 14 7.93 -21.22 -14.44
N LYS A 15 7.93 -22.55 -14.58
CA LYS A 15 6.86 -23.26 -15.30
C LYS A 15 5.82 -23.73 -14.30
N VAL A 16 4.56 -23.55 -14.65
CA VAL A 16 3.44 -24.08 -13.89
C VAL A 16 2.54 -24.91 -14.81
N ALA A 17 2.02 -25.99 -14.25
CA ALA A 17 0.96 -26.76 -14.85
C ALA A 17 -0.40 -26.31 -14.31
N PHE A 18 -1.40 -26.32 -15.17
CA PHE A 18 -2.78 -26.09 -14.77
C PHE A 18 -3.71 -27.01 -15.55
N CYS A 19 -4.85 -27.28 -14.91
CA CYS A 19 -5.89 -28.10 -15.49
C CYS A 19 -6.95 -27.20 -16.11
N ARG A 20 -7.07 -27.18 -17.44
CA ARG A 20 -8.12 -26.43 -18.16
C ARG A 20 -9.54 -26.89 -17.81
N ALA A 21 -9.67 -28.13 -17.37
CA ALA A 21 -10.94 -28.74 -17.00
C ALA A 21 -11.37 -28.36 -15.57
N PHE A 22 -10.45 -27.91 -14.72
CA PHE A 22 -10.77 -27.52 -13.35
C PHE A 22 -11.36 -26.10 -13.32
N PRO A 23 -12.42 -25.83 -12.52
CA PRO A 23 -13.09 -24.52 -12.51
C PRO A 23 -12.20 -23.34 -12.12
N LEU A 24 -11.13 -23.60 -11.35
CA LEU A 24 -10.16 -22.58 -10.94
C LEU A 24 -8.83 -22.80 -11.68
N ARG A 25 -8.27 -21.74 -12.25
CA ARG A 25 -6.90 -21.77 -12.81
C ARG A 25 -5.88 -21.76 -11.67
N LYS A 26 -5.73 -22.88 -10.96
CA LYS A 26 -4.72 -23.04 -9.91
C LYS A 26 -3.38 -23.41 -10.55
N PRO A 27 -2.35 -22.54 -10.49
CA PRO A 27 -1.03 -22.89 -10.95
C PRO A 27 -0.41 -23.93 -10.01
N LEU A 28 0.10 -25.02 -10.57
CA LEU A 28 0.83 -26.05 -9.86
C LEU A 28 2.29 -25.98 -10.30
N PRO A 29 3.27 -25.89 -9.37
CA PRO A 29 4.69 -25.85 -9.74
C PRO A 29 5.04 -27.03 -10.66
N PHE A 30 5.63 -26.75 -11.82
CA PHE A 30 6.07 -27.77 -12.77
C PHE A 30 7.54 -28.14 -12.53
N ASP A 31 7.84 -28.60 -11.32
CA ASP A 31 9.17 -29.04 -10.94
C ASP A 31 9.40 -30.53 -11.29
N LYS A 32 10.62 -31.02 -11.01
CA LYS A 32 10.98 -32.43 -11.28
C LYS A 32 10.17 -33.43 -10.45
N ILE A 33 9.63 -33.01 -9.30
CA ILE A 33 8.84 -33.87 -8.40
C ILE A 33 7.43 -34.01 -8.97
N TYR A 34 6.80 -32.88 -9.31
CA TYR A 34 5.53 -32.83 -10.00
C TYR A 34 5.57 -33.61 -11.31
N ALA A 35 6.62 -33.42 -12.13
CA ALA A 35 6.77 -34.15 -13.38
C ALA A 35 6.86 -35.68 -13.19
N ARG A 36 7.42 -36.13 -12.06
CA ARG A 36 7.61 -37.54 -11.73
C ARG A 36 6.42 -38.19 -11.04
N GLU A 37 5.52 -37.43 -10.42
CA GLU A 37 4.44 -38.00 -9.60
C GLU A 37 3.04 -37.67 -10.13
N ASN A 38 2.93 -36.73 -11.08
CA ASN A 38 1.64 -36.24 -11.52
C ASN A 38 0.89 -37.23 -12.43
N LEU A 39 -0.36 -37.53 -12.05
CA LEU A 39 -1.30 -38.36 -12.80
C LEU A 39 -1.48 -37.93 -14.26
N CYS A 40 -1.45 -36.62 -14.53
CA CYS A 40 -1.64 -36.03 -15.85
C CYS A 40 -0.52 -36.34 -16.83
N LEU A 41 0.71 -36.56 -16.37
CA LEU A 41 1.88 -36.80 -17.23
C LEU A 41 2.18 -38.29 -17.45
N LYS A 42 1.67 -39.15 -16.57
CA LYS A 42 1.90 -40.60 -16.59
C LYS A 42 0.86 -41.41 -17.37
N GLY A 43 -0.13 -40.75 -17.98
CA GLY A 43 -1.26 -41.44 -18.60
C GLY A 43 -2.29 -41.97 -17.58
N GLU A 44 -2.09 -41.72 -16.29
CA GLU A 44 -2.98 -42.14 -15.21
C GLU A 44 -4.18 -41.19 -15.00
N TYR A 45 -4.27 -40.14 -15.81
CA TYR A 45 -5.35 -39.15 -15.79
C TYR A 45 -6.74 -39.75 -16.05
N LEU A 46 -6.82 -40.95 -16.63
CA LEU A 46 -8.07 -41.69 -16.77
C LEU A 46 -8.75 -41.97 -15.41
N ARG A 47 -7.95 -42.02 -14.32
CA ARG A 47 -8.44 -42.17 -12.94
C ARG A 47 -8.81 -40.85 -12.28
N CYS A 48 -8.52 -39.71 -12.92
CA CYS A 48 -8.85 -38.39 -12.38
C CYS A 48 -10.36 -38.13 -12.45
N PRO A 49 -11.03 -37.79 -11.33
CA PRO A 49 -12.46 -37.49 -11.32
C PRO A 49 -12.84 -36.35 -12.28
N ILE A 50 -12.02 -35.29 -12.31
CA ILE A 50 -12.24 -34.10 -13.16
C ILE A 50 -12.21 -34.45 -14.65
N TYR A 51 -11.27 -35.31 -15.06
CA TYR A 51 -11.19 -35.78 -16.44
C TYR A 51 -12.43 -36.58 -16.84
N ARG A 52 -12.85 -37.52 -15.98
CA ARG A 52 -14.02 -38.38 -16.22
C ARG A 52 -15.32 -37.60 -16.30
N GLU A 53 -15.48 -36.60 -15.45
CA GLU A 53 -16.63 -35.71 -15.44
C GLU A 53 -16.71 -34.87 -16.73
N LYS A 54 -15.59 -34.32 -17.20
CA LYS A 54 -15.57 -33.47 -18.41
C LYS A 54 -15.69 -34.21 -19.73
N GLU A 55 -15.11 -35.41 -19.86
CA GLU A 55 -15.15 -36.18 -21.12
C GLU A 55 -16.43 -37.03 -21.28
N GLY A 56 -17.27 -37.13 -20.24
CA GLY A 56 -18.60 -37.75 -20.33
C GLY A 56 -18.56 -39.21 -20.83
N GLY A 57 -17.49 -39.96 -20.55
CA GLY A 57 -17.36 -41.36 -20.93
C GLY A 57 -17.09 -41.64 -22.41
N LYS A 58 -16.71 -40.64 -23.22
CA LYS A 58 -16.33 -40.88 -24.63
C LYS A 58 -14.96 -41.55 -24.73
N GLU A 59 -14.91 -42.73 -25.34
CA GLU A 59 -13.68 -43.46 -25.62
C GLU A 59 -12.84 -42.71 -26.67
N ARG A 60 -11.74 -42.13 -26.21
CA ARG A 60 -10.69 -41.57 -27.08
C ARG A 60 -9.45 -42.42 -26.91
N THR A 61 -8.66 -42.56 -27.96
CA THR A 61 -7.35 -43.23 -27.90
C THR A 61 -6.52 -42.66 -26.75
N PRO A 62 -6.09 -43.48 -25.79
CA PRO A 62 -5.38 -43.02 -24.61
C PRO A 62 -4.06 -42.35 -25.00
N LYS A 63 -3.88 -41.10 -24.59
CA LYS A 63 -2.63 -40.35 -24.76
C LYS A 63 -1.73 -40.61 -23.56
N ARG A 64 -0.42 -40.40 -23.75
CA ARG A 64 0.52 -40.42 -22.61
C ARG A 64 0.31 -39.24 -21.64
N ILE A 65 -0.22 -38.14 -22.13
CA ILE A 65 -0.44 -36.91 -21.35
C ILE A 65 -1.91 -36.52 -21.41
N CYS A 66 -2.44 -36.06 -20.27
CA CYS A 66 -3.80 -35.57 -20.14
C CYS A 66 -4.06 -34.41 -21.13
N PRO A 67 -5.15 -34.45 -21.92
CA PRO A 67 -5.45 -33.41 -22.89
C PRO A 67 -5.84 -32.06 -22.27
N PHE A 68 -6.22 -32.03 -20.98
CA PHE A 68 -6.54 -30.81 -20.26
C PHE A 68 -5.34 -30.18 -19.52
N LEU A 69 -4.18 -30.84 -19.53
CA LEU A 69 -2.98 -30.30 -18.94
C LEU A 69 -2.41 -29.21 -19.85
N GLU A 70 -2.27 -28.01 -19.31
CA GLU A 70 -1.57 -26.91 -19.95
C GLU A 70 -0.36 -26.52 -19.09
N ILE A 71 0.76 -26.22 -19.75
CA ILE A 71 1.98 -25.77 -19.10
C ILE A 71 2.24 -24.36 -19.60
N GLU A 72 2.37 -23.41 -18.68
CA GLU A 72 2.63 -22.02 -18.98
C GLU A 72 3.81 -21.51 -18.16
N THR A 73 4.53 -20.56 -18.73
CA THR A 73 5.61 -19.87 -18.01
C THR A 73 4.98 -18.72 -17.24
N VAL A 74 5.23 -18.67 -15.94
CA VAL A 74 4.83 -17.58 -15.06
C VAL A 74 6.05 -16.80 -14.63
N MET A 75 5.84 -15.51 -14.40
CA MET A 75 6.81 -14.62 -13.81
C MET A 75 6.38 -14.25 -12.39
N TYR A 76 7.33 -14.05 -11.49
CA TYR A 76 7.06 -13.51 -10.17
C TYR A 76 8.26 -12.69 -9.66
N CYS A 77 7.96 -11.79 -8.73
CA CYS A 77 8.99 -11.03 -8.02
C CYS A 77 9.51 -11.86 -6.85
N ASP A 78 10.82 -12.08 -6.79
CA ASP A 78 11.48 -12.80 -5.68
C ASP A 78 11.50 -11.98 -4.38
N LEU A 79 11.34 -10.66 -4.49
CA LEU A 79 11.33 -9.74 -3.35
C LEU A 79 9.95 -9.53 -2.72
N PHE A 80 8.88 -9.83 -3.46
CA PHE A 80 7.55 -9.64 -2.92
C PHE A 80 7.26 -10.75 -1.89
N PRO A 81 6.72 -10.43 -0.70
CA PRO A 81 6.55 -11.40 0.39
C PRO A 81 5.73 -12.65 0.03
N ILE A 82 4.87 -12.53 -0.99
CA ILE A 82 4.01 -13.60 -1.48
C ILE A 82 4.33 -13.88 -2.95
N LYS A 83 4.57 -15.13 -3.33
CA LYS A 83 4.82 -15.50 -4.73
C LYS A 83 3.55 -15.33 -5.58
N LYS A 84 3.35 -14.13 -6.12
CA LYS A 84 2.31 -13.84 -7.11
C LYS A 84 2.79 -14.30 -8.49
N MET A 85 2.37 -15.48 -8.90
CA MET A 85 2.69 -16.08 -10.20
C MET A 85 1.79 -15.48 -11.28
N ILE A 86 2.38 -14.69 -12.18
CA ILE A 86 1.67 -14.01 -13.26
C ILE A 86 2.03 -14.71 -14.58
N PRO A 87 1.06 -15.19 -15.37
CA PRO A 87 1.36 -15.80 -16.66
C PRO A 87 2.09 -14.83 -17.59
N SER A 88 3.19 -15.30 -18.19
CA SER A 88 3.99 -14.50 -19.11
C SER A 88 3.21 -14.01 -20.33
N SER A 89 2.17 -14.74 -20.73
CA SER A 89 1.28 -14.38 -21.84
C SER A 89 0.38 -13.16 -21.56
N CYS A 90 0.14 -12.81 -20.28
CA CYS A 90 -0.74 -11.72 -19.88
C CYS A 90 -0.10 -10.33 -20.02
N TYR A 91 1.20 -10.24 -20.32
CA TYR A 91 1.99 -9.00 -20.26
C TYR A 91 2.01 -8.16 -21.55
N LYS A 92 0.87 -8.05 -22.24
CA LYS A 92 0.69 -7.03 -23.30
C LYS A 92 0.69 -5.58 -22.76
N LEU A 93 0.83 -5.39 -21.46
CA LEU A 93 0.89 -4.10 -20.75
C LEU A 93 2.29 -3.99 -20.11
N GLU A 94 3.05 -2.96 -20.46
CA GLU A 94 4.44 -2.75 -20.06
C GLU A 94 4.63 -2.85 -18.53
N CYS A 95 5.15 -3.99 -18.04
CA CYS A 95 5.56 -4.10 -16.65
C CYS A 95 6.87 -3.33 -16.43
N PRO A 96 6.99 -2.56 -15.35
CA PRO A 96 8.28 -2.03 -14.94
C PRO A 96 9.32 -3.14 -14.78
N CYS A 97 8.96 -4.32 -14.24
CA CYS A 97 9.90 -5.41 -14.01
C CYS A 97 10.50 -6.04 -15.29
N THR A 98 9.82 -5.90 -16.44
CA THR A 98 10.24 -6.49 -17.72
C THR A 98 10.94 -5.49 -18.64
N THR A 99 11.16 -4.27 -18.16
CA THR A 99 11.80 -3.15 -18.86
C THR A 99 12.84 -2.50 -17.94
N GLU A 100 13.66 -1.56 -18.44
CA GLU A 100 14.63 -0.81 -17.61
C GLU A 100 13.98 -0.04 -16.45
N ARG A 101 12.66 0.21 -16.51
CA ARG A 101 11.90 0.90 -15.46
C ARG A 101 11.81 0.12 -14.15
N TYR A 102 12.37 -1.09 -14.05
CA TYR A 102 12.47 -1.81 -12.78
C TYR A 102 13.25 -1.02 -11.72
N THR A 103 14.12 -0.09 -12.14
CA THR A 103 14.84 0.82 -11.24
C THR A 103 13.93 1.79 -10.50
N GLU A 104 12.70 1.99 -10.96
CA GLU A 104 11.66 2.79 -10.29
C GLU A 104 10.84 1.95 -9.29
N CYS A 105 11.02 0.63 -9.25
CA CYS A 105 10.24 -0.25 -8.39
C CYS A 105 10.67 -0.10 -6.91
N PRO A 106 9.74 0.18 -5.97
CA PRO A 106 10.08 0.34 -4.55
C PRO A 106 10.77 -0.88 -3.93
N LEU A 107 10.38 -2.10 -4.33
CA LEU A 107 11.00 -3.34 -3.84
C LEU A 107 12.45 -3.47 -4.35
N PHE A 108 12.67 -3.19 -5.63
CA PHE A 108 14.02 -3.20 -6.20
C PHE A 108 14.89 -2.13 -5.54
N LEU A 109 14.37 -0.93 -5.34
CA LEU A 109 15.08 0.16 -4.67
C LEU A 109 15.42 -0.17 -3.22
N GLY A 110 14.50 -0.80 -2.47
CA GLY A 110 14.78 -1.29 -1.12
C GLY A 110 15.95 -2.26 -1.10
N MET A 111 15.97 -3.24 -1.99
CA MET A 111 17.05 -4.22 -2.08
C MET A 111 18.37 -3.66 -2.64
N ALA A 112 18.30 -2.78 -3.65
CA ALA A 112 19.47 -2.16 -4.28
C ALA A 112 20.18 -1.19 -3.32
N LYS A 113 19.43 -0.55 -2.41
CA LYS A 113 19.99 0.25 -1.32
C LYS A 113 20.58 -0.61 -0.18
N GLY A 114 20.49 -1.94 -0.27
CA GLY A 114 20.91 -2.85 0.79
C GLY A 114 19.98 -2.83 2.01
N ASP A 115 18.78 -2.29 1.86
CA ASP A 115 17.88 -1.99 2.95
C ASP A 115 16.80 -3.08 3.07
N LEU A 116 17.16 -4.15 3.80
CA LEU A 116 16.18 -4.95 4.53
C LEU A 116 15.64 -4.21 5.75
N SER A 117 16.08 -2.98 6.00
CA SER A 117 15.45 -2.14 7.00
C SER A 117 14.27 -1.41 6.36
N THR A 118 13.09 -1.63 6.94
CA THR A 118 12.19 -0.50 7.22
C THR A 118 13.05 0.73 7.49
N PRO A 119 12.85 1.89 6.82
CA PRO A 119 13.70 3.07 6.99
C PRO A 119 14.02 3.23 8.47
N SER A 120 15.29 3.12 8.84
CA SER A 120 15.73 2.92 10.23
C SER A 120 14.88 3.74 11.21
N GLY A 121 14.06 3.08 12.03
CA GLY A 121 13.13 3.73 12.97
C GLY A 121 11.64 3.70 12.60
N MET A 122 11.24 3.05 11.50
CA MET A 122 9.81 2.78 11.23
C MET A 122 9.28 1.64 12.08
N GLU A 123 8.20 1.89 12.81
CA GLU A 123 7.46 0.95 13.64
C GLU A 123 6.06 0.70 13.06
N GLU A 124 5.40 -0.35 13.54
CA GLU A 124 4.01 -0.66 13.17
C GLU A 124 3.09 -0.55 14.40
N VAL A 125 2.01 0.21 14.28
CA VAL A 125 1.04 0.46 15.35
C VAL A 125 -0.36 0.22 14.81
N GLY A 126 -0.99 -0.86 15.27
CA GLY A 126 -2.38 -1.15 14.90
C GLY A 126 -2.61 -1.35 13.40
N GLY A 127 -1.58 -1.80 12.67
CA GLY A 127 -1.60 -1.99 11.22
C GLY A 127 -1.19 -0.76 10.41
N PHE A 128 -0.74 0.32 11.05
CA PHE A 128 -0.23 1.54 10.40
C PHE A 128 1.27 1.72 10.63
N SER A 129 1.97 2.20 9.62
CA SER A 129 3.38 2.58 9.77
C SER A 129 3.53 3.86 10.59
N LEU A 130 4.54 3.90 11.45
CA LEU A 130 4.92 5.07 12.24
C LEU A 130 6.42 5.30 12.06
N GLY A 131 6.80 6.37 11.37
CA GLY A 131 8.20 6.76 11.23
C GLY A 131 8.74 7.57 12.41
N PRO A 132 10.07 7.75 12.50
CA PRO A 132 10.75 8.48 13.57
C PRO A 132 10.65 10.01 13.37
N TYR A 133 9.43 10.51 13.21
CA TYR A 133 9.11 11.92 12.95
C TYR A 133 8.40 12.56 14.13
N ILE A 134 8.25 13.89 14.06
CA ILE A 134 7.38 14.64 14.94
C ILE A 134 5.98 14.64 14.33
N TYR A 135 4.96 14.33 15.12
CA TYR A 135 3.56 14.29 14.68
C TYR A 135 2.78 15.43 15.29
N CYS A 136 1.83 15.96 14.54
CA CYS A 136 0.96 17.04 14.96
C CYS A 136 -0.50 16.76 14.58
N GLU A 137 -1.41 17.62 15.06
CA GLU A 137 -2.84 17.49 14.83
C GLU A 137 -3.17 17.33 13.34
N GLY A 138 -4.19 16.52 13.04
CA GLY A 138 -4.60 16.27 11.66
C GLY A 138 -3.75 15.24 10.92
N HIS A 139 -2.99 14.40 11.65
CA HIS A 139 -2.19 13.31 11.08
C HIS A 139 -1.06 13.78 10.15
N PHE A 140 -0.47 14.93 10.48
CA PHE A 140 0.71 15.44 9.78
C PHE A 140 1.99 15.02 10.52
N TRP A 141 2.95 14.51 9.77
CA TRP A 141 4.31 14.31 10.25
C TRP A 141 5.19 15.49 9.83
N LEU A 142 6.19 15.79 10.65
CA LEU A 142 7.15 16.88 10.51
C LEU A 142 8.56 16.31 10.69
N GLN A 143 9.46 16.70 9.79
CA GLN A 143 10.87 16.40 9.82
C GLN A 143 11.65 17.71 9.81
N GLU A 144 12.48 17.93 10.83
CA GLU A 144 13.37 19.09 10.88
C GLU A 144 14.43 18.99 9.78
N GLU A 145 14.62 20.06 9.01
CA GLU A 145 15.63 20.20 7.97
C GLU A 145 16.42 21.50 8.17
N GLY A 146 17.67 21.38 8.65
CA GLY A 146 18.50 22.54 8.98
C GLY A 146 18.00 23.29 10.23
N GLU A 147 18.41 24.56 10.39
CA GLU A 147 18.17 25.30 11.64
C GLU A 147 16.74 25.83 11.80
N GLU A 148 15.97 26.01 10.72
CA GLU A 148 14.65 26.67 10.78
C GLU A 148 13.62 26.18 9.74
N ARG A 149 13.78 25.00 9.16
CA ARG A 149 12.78 24.46 8.21
C ARG A 149 12.26 23.13 8.67
N VAL A 150 11.01 22.87 8.35
CA VAL A 150 10.37 21.59 8.58
C VAL A 150 9.73 21.10 7.29
N LYS A 151 10.08 19.89 6.90
CA LYS A 151 9.38 19.13 5.87
C LYS A 151 8.15 18.49 6.49
N MET A 152 7.03 18.55 5.79
CA MET A 152 5.75 18.04 6.29
C MET A 152 5.09 17.12 5.27
N GLY A 153 4.40 16.09 5.75
CA GLY A 153 3.54 15.23 4.95
C GLY A 153 2.38 14.64 5.75
N LEU A 154 1.49 13.92 5.06
CA LEU A 154 0.39 13.20 5.69
C LEU A 154 0.89 11.80 6.10
N ASP A 155 0.55 11.35 7.31
CA ASP A 155 0.96 10.04 7.81
C ASP A 155 0.15 8.88 7.18
N ASP A 156 0.56 7.63 7.43
CA ASP A 156 -0.11 6.44 6.87
C ASP A 156 -1.58 6.33 7.32
N PHE A 157 -1.92 6.80 8.51
CA PHE A 157 -3.30 6.79 8.99
C PHE A 157 -4.15 7.87 8.30
N GLY A 158 -3.61 9.07 8.11
CA GLY A 158 -4.29 10.17 7.47
C GLY A 158 -4.58 9.89 6.01
N GLN A 159 -3.59 9.41 5.25
CA GLN A 159 -3.80 9.04 3.85
C GLN A 159 -4.83 7.90 3.71
N PHE A 160 -4.83 6.99 4.68
CA PHE A 160 -5.76 5.87 4.71
C PHE A 160 -7.22 6.32 4.87
N LEU A 161 -7.49 7.29 5.74
CA LEU A 161 -8.82 7.87 5.91
C LEU A 161 -9.33 8.58 4.64
N ILE A 162 -8.42 9.24 3.91
CA ILE A 162 -8.75 9.89 2.64
C ILE A 162 -9.04 8.85 1.55
N GLY A 163 -8.33 7.72 1.59
CA GLY A 163 -8.38 6.68 0.57
C GLY A 163 -7.54 7.06 -0.66
N PRO A 164 -7.77 6.41 -1.82
CA PRO A 164 -6.98 6.67 -3.04
C PRO A 164 -7.11 8.13 -3.51
N ILE A 165 -6.02 8.88 -3.38
CA ILE A 165 -5.95 10.30 -3.72
C ILE A 165 -5.80 10.43 -5.24
N LYS A 166 -6.72 11.21 -5.84
CA LYS A 166 -6.77 11.49 -7.28
C LYS A 166 -6.30 12.90 -7.61
N GLY A 167 -6.35 13.80 -6.65
CA GLY A 167 -5.96 15.20 -6.81
C GLY A 167 -5.56 15.80 -5.48
N ILE A 168 -4.64 16.76 -5.55
CA ILE A 168 -4.18 17.55 -4.41
C ILE A 168 -4.00 19.00 -4.85
N SER A 169 -4.41 19.94 -4.01
CA SER A 169 -4.10 21.37 -4.15
C SER A 169 -3.19 21.77 -3.01
N LEU A 170 -1.96 22.15 -3.33
CA LEU A 170 -0.97 22.64 -2.39
C LEU A 170 -0.91 24.18 -2.44
N PRO A 171 -0.52 24.84 -1.34
CA PRO A 171 -0.25 26.27 -1.36
C PRO A 171 0.99 26.58 -2.19
N GLY A 172 1.03 27.75 -2.81
CA GLY A 172 2.20 28.17 -3.57
C GLY A 172 3.40 28.50 -2.67
N ARG A 173 4.61 28.33 -3.20
CA ARG A 173 5.84 28.78 -2.55
C ARG A 173 5.75 30.28 -2.20
N GLY A 174 6.16 30.63 -0.98
CA GLY A 174 6.09 31.99 -0.44
C GLY A 174 4.73 32.38 0.16
N GLN A 175 3.72 31.50 0.13
CA GLN A 175 2.47 31.74 0.84
C GLN A 175 2.64 31.51 2.34
N ARG A 176 1.90 32.29 3.14
CA ARG A 176 1.85 32.14 4.58
C ARG A 176 0.74 31.18 5.00
N LEU A 177 1.10 30.19 5.81
CA LEU A 177 0.19 29.30 6.50
C LEU A 177 -0.24 29.92 7.83
N THR A 178 -1.52 29.77 8.15
CA THR A 178 -2.09 30.16 9.44
C THR A 178 -2.66 28.92 10.12
N LYS A 179 -2.16 28.60 11.32
CA LYS A 179 -2.63 27.44 12.09
C LYS A 179 -4.16 27.42 12.19
N GLY A 180 -4.77 26.28 11.90
CA GLY A 180 -6.22 26.07 11.95
C GLY A 180 -6.99 26.54 10.70
N HIS A 181 -6.35 27.26 9.77
CA HIS A 181 -6.96 27.63 8.49
C HIS A 181 -6.67 26.57 7.42
N PRO A 182 -7.60 26.29 6.50
CA PRO A 182 -7.37 25.39 5.37
C PRO A 182 -6.13 25.80 4.55
N PHE A 183 -5.26 24.84 4.23
CA PHE A 183 -4.08 25.08 3.40
C PHE A 183 -3.88 24.06 2.28
N ILE A 184 -4.37 22.83 2.46
CA ILE A 184 -4.38 21.81 1.40
C ILE A 184 -5.79 21.29 1.17
N THR A 185 -6.02 20.86 -0.06
CA THR A 185 -7.26 20.17 -0.45
C THR A 185 -6.89 18.84 -1.08
N LEU A 186 -7.47 17.75 -0.57
CA LEU A 186 -7.30 16.40 -1.08
C LEU A 186 -8.59 15.92 -1.75
N ILE A 187 -8.47 15.35 -2.94
CA ILE A 187 -9.60 14.84 -3.72
C ILE A 187 -9.44 13.33 -3.87
N SER A 188 -10.45 12.58 -3.42
CA SER A 188 -10.51 11.13 -3.59
C SER A 188 -11.80 10.72 -4.29
N ARG A 189 -12.04 9.42 -4.42
CA ARG A 189 -13.35 8.91 -4.88
C ARG A 189 -14.48 9.27 -3.90
N SER A 190 -14.16 9.35 -2.60
CA SER A 190 -15.14 9.54 -1.54
C SER A 190 -15.63 10.99 -1.48
N GLY A 191 -14.74 11.95 -1.70
CA GLY A 191 -15.07 13.37 -1.69
C GLY A 191 -13.84 14.28 -1.75
N GLU A 192 -14.05 15.53 -1.36
CA GLU A 192 -13.03 16.55 -1.21
C GLU A 192 -12.83 16.85 0.28
N ALA A 193 -11.58 16.83 0.75
CA ALA A 193 -11.20 17.13 2.12
C ALA A 193 -10.25 18.32 2.16
N GLN A 194 -10.70 19.43 2.77
CA GLN A 194 -9.86 20.58 3.06
C GLN A 194 -9.26 20.43 4.46
N LEU A 195 -7.93 20.35 4.56
CA LEU A 195 -7.25 20.15 5.83
C LEU A 195 -6.67 21.46 6.37
N PRO A 196 -6.84 21.75 7.67
CA PRO A 196 -6.26 22.93 8.30
C PRO A 196 -4.76 22.80 8.49
N ALA A 197 -4.04 23.92 8.43
CA ALA A 197 -2.61 23.93 8.69
C ALA A 197 -2.32 23.59 10.16
N PRO A 198 -1.41 22.65 10.46
CA PRO A 198 -1.08 22.28 11.83
C PRO A 198 -0.23 23.35 12.54
N LEU A 199 0.44 24.21 11.78
CA LEU A 199 1.31 25.28 12.25
C LEU A 199 1.22 26.53 11.37
N SER A 200 1.63 27.67 11.92
CA SER A 200 1.81 28.93 11.17
C SER A 200 3.25 29.05 10.69
N GLY A 201 3.46 29.59 9.49
CA GLY A 201 4.79 29.77 8.90
C GLY A 201 4.73 30.06 7.41
N ASP A 202 5.89 30.22 6.78
CA ASP A 202 5.98 30.53 5.34
C ASP A 202 6.39 29.30 4.53
N VAL A 203 5.69 29.03 3.43
CA VAL A 203 5.99 27.89 2.55
C VAL A 203 7.29 28.17 1.79
N VAL A 204 8.30 27.34 2.01
CA VAL A 204 9.63 27.47 1.40
C VAL A 204 9.72 26.65 0.12
N GLU A 205 9.12 25.46 0.11
CA GLU A 205 9.17 24.52 -1.00
C GLU A 205 7.89 23.69 -1.05
N VAL A 206 7.49 23.26 -2.25
CA VAL A 206 6.31 22.44 -2.51
C VAL A 206 6.77 21.23 -3.31
N ASN A 207 6.22 20.05 -3.01
CA ASN A 207 6.55 18.85 -3.76
C ASN A 207 5.79 18.77 -5.09
N GLU A 208 6.43 19.24 -6.16
CA GLU A 208 5.87 19.17 -7.53
C GLU A 208 5.64 17.72 -8.01
N GLU A 209 6.36 16.73 -7.46
CA GLU A 209 6.16 15.31 -7.83
C GLU A 209 4.77 14.85 -7.40
N VAL A 210 4.35 15.25 -6.19
CA VAL A 210 3.02 14.92 -5.63
C VAL A 210 1.90 15.67 -6.33
N GLU A 211 2.12 16.89 -6.82
CA GLU A 211 1.11 17.58 -7.64
C GLU A 211 0.87 16.86 -8.98
N ARG A 212 1.91 16.25 -9.56
CA ARG A 212 1.81 15.48 -10.82
C ARG A 212 1.29 14.06 -10.59
N ASP A 213 1.69 13.42 -9.50
CA ASP A 213 1.26 12.10 -9.08
C ASP A 213 0.83 12.09 -7.59
N PRO A 214 -0.44 12.42 -7.30
CA PRO A 214 -0.96 12.44 -5.94
C PRO A 214 -0.95 11.06 -5.25
N SER A 215 -0.83 9.96 -6.01
CA SER A 215 -0.82 8.61 -5.45
C SER A 215 0.42 8.34 -4.59
N LEU A 216 1.48 9.13 -4.74
CA LEU A 216 2.68 9.07 -3.89
C LEU A 216 2.38 9.27 -2.41
N VAL A 217 1.37 10.07 -2.07
CA VAL A 217 0.92 10.25 -0.67
C VAL A 217 0.34 8.95 -0.11
N ASN A 218 -0.29 8.12 -0.93
CA ASN A 218 -0.79 6.82 -0.50
C ASN A 218 0.30 5.74 -0.46
N PHE A 219 1.23 5.73 -1.43
CA PHE A 219 2.22 4.66 -1.58
C PHE A 219 3.49 4.85 -0.76
N ASP A 220 3.90 6.10 -0.55
CA ASP A 220 5.16 6.44 0.11
C ASP A 220 5.01 7.71 0.97
N PRO A 221 4.09 7.71 1.97
CA PRO A 221 3.70 8.91 2.73
C PRO A 221 4.87 9.61 3.44
N TYR A 222 5.91 8.85 3.83
CA TYR A 222 7.08 9.36 4.55
C TYR A 222 8.33 9.56 3.67
N GLY A 223 8.31 9.06 2.44
CA GLY A 223 9.38 9.22 1.46
C GLY A 223 9.01 10.28 0.44
N ARG A 224 8.67 9.85 -0.78
CA ARG A 224 8.32 10.73 -1.91
C ARG A 224 6.99 11.45 -1.75
N GLY A 225 6.13 11.02 -0.83
CA GLY A 225 4.82 11.60 -0.53
C GLY A 225 4.82 12.83 0.37
N TRP A 226 5.97 13.40 0.72
CA TRP A 226 6.03 14.68 1.44
C TRP A 226 5.31 15.79 0.66
N LEU A 227 4.70 16.75 1.35
CA LEU A 227 3.84 17.75 0.72
C LEU A 227 4.56 19.07 0.48
N LEU A 228 5.16 19.62 1.53
CA LEU A 228 5.80 20.92 1.49
C LEU A 228 6.81 21.12 2.61
N GLN A 229 7.72 22.07 2.44
CA GLN A 229 8.60 22.58 3.48
C GLN A 229 8.11 23.94 3.95
N VAL A 230 8.12 24.16 5.26
CA VAL A 230 7.71 25.41 5.90
C VAL A 230 8.86 25.95 6.73
N GLN A 231 9.01 27.27 6.79
CA GLN A 231 9.74 27.95 7.84
C GLN A 231 8.71 28.33 8.94
N PRO A 232 8.60 27.54 10.02
CA PRO A 232 7.57 27.73 11.03
C PRO A 232 7.85 28.98 11.87
N GLU A 233 6.78 29.71 12.19
CA GLU A 233 6.87 30.84 13.10
C GLU A 233 7.04 30.33 14.54
N GLY A 234 8.22 30.58 15.12
CA GLY A 234 8.51 30.24 16.51
C GLY A 234 8.51 28.73 16.80
N TRP A 235 9.28 27.96 16.03
CA TRP A 235 9.42 26.50 16.16
C TRP A 235 9.58 26.01 17.60
N SER A 236 10.49 26.62 18.37
CA SER A 236 10.76 26.27 19.78
C SER A 236 9.57 26.48 20.73
N ARG A 237 8.53 27.20 20.31
CA ARG A 237 7.31 27.47 21.08
C ARG A 237 6.10 26.65 20.61
N GLN A 238 6.27 25.80 19.59
CA GLN A 238 5.21 24.93 19.12
C GLN A 238 4.78 23.95 20.23
N ARG A 239 3.48 23.70 20.29
CA ARG A 239 2.84 22.82 21.28
C ARG A 239 1.97 21.80 20.56
N GLY A 240 1.71 20.66 21.22
CA GLY A 240 0.97 19.57 20.59
C GLY A 240 1.81 18.89 19.50
N LEU A 241 3.10 18.70 19.79
CA LEU A 241 4.01 17.93 18.97
C LEU A 241 4.30 16.63 19.71
N LEU A 242 4.14 15.50 19.03
CA LEU A 242 4.32 14.16 19.58
C LEU A 242 5.48 13.47 18.89
N HIS A 243 6.27 12.70 19.63
CA HIS A 243 7.40 11.95 19.07
C HIS A 243 7.70 10.71 19.92
N GLY A 244 8.39 9.74 19.33
CA GLY A 244 8.72 8.47 20.01
C GLY A 244 7.49 7.77 20.61
N GLU A 245 7.59 7.38 21.88
CA GLU A 245 6.54 6.65 22.59
C GLU A 245 5.21 7.42 22.73
N GLU A 246 5.24 8.75 22.75
CA GLU A 246 4.01 9.55 22.80
C GLU A 246 3.26 9.48 21.47
N ALA A 247 3.96 9.59 20.34
CA ALA A 247 3.36 9.44 19.01
C ALA A 247 2.81 8.02 18.81
N LYS A 248 3.54 7.01 19.30
CA LYS A 248 3.11 5.61 19.27
C LYS A 248 1.81 5.38 20.04
N ARG A 249 1.72 5.92 21.26
CA ARG A 249 0.51 5.81 22.08
C ARG A 249 -0.67 6.53 21.43
N TRP A 250 -0.45 7.75 20.95
CA TRP A 250 -1.47 8.53 20.26
C TRP A 250 -2.01 7.78 19.03
N LEU A 251 -1.12 7.25 18.18
CA LEU A 251 -1.56 6.49 16.99
C LEU A 251 -2.35 5.23 17.40
N ALA A 252 -1.93 4.52 18.46
CA ALA A 252 -2.68 3.36 18.96
C ALA A 252 -4.10 3.74 19.43
N GLU A 253 -4.24 4.87 20.12
CA GLU A 253 -5.55 5.41 20.54
C GLU A 253 -6.40 5.82 19.33
N GLU A 254 -5.81 6.44 18.31
CA GLU A 254 -6.51 6.81 17.07
C GLU A 254 -7.00 5.59 16.30
N VAL A 255 -6.20 4.53 16.23
CA VAL A 255 -6.60 3.25 15.62
C VAL A 255 -7.78 2.64 16.36
N GLU A 256 -7.73 2.61 17.70
CA GLU A 256 -8.84 2.05 18.49
C GLU A 256 -10.11 2.89 18.36
N ARG A 257 -9.98 4.23 18.35
CA ARG A 257 -11.08 5.15 18.10
C ARG A 257 -11.69 4.93 16.72
N LEU A 258 -10.87 4.70 15.69
CA LEU A 258 -11.34 4.39 14.35
C LEU A 258 -12.08 3.06 14.30
N ARG A 259 -11.55 2.01 14.94
CA ARG A 259 -12.23 0.71 15.05
C ARG A 259 -13.60 0.83 15.70
N TYR A 260 -13.69 1.54 16.83
CA TYR A 260 -14.96 1.78 17.51
C TYR A 260 -15.98 2.49 16.60
N LEU A 261 -15.54 3.49 15.83
CA LEU A 261 -16.40 4.18 14.88
C LEU A 261 -16.79 3.30 13.69
N LEU A 262 -15.97 2.35 13.25
CA LEU A 262 -16.30 1.48 12.11
C LEU A 262 -17.15 0.25 12.49
N GLN A 263 -17.10 -0.20 13.75
CA GLN A 263 -17.86 -1.36 14.25
C GLN A 263 -19.39 -1.23 14.08
N SER A 264 -19.93 -0.01 13.93
CA SER A 264 -21.38 0.20 13.81
C SER A 264 -21.97 -0.10 12.43
N GLU A 265 -21.16 -0.21 11.36
CA GLU A 265 -21.66 -0.38 9.98
C GLU A 265 -20.95 -1.49 9.20
N ILE A 266 -19.64 -1.67 9.40
CA ILE A 266 -18.90 -2.78 8.79
C ILE A 266 -19.02 -3.91 9.79
N GLY A 267 -19.79 -4.96 9.47
CA GLY A 267 -19.87 -6.15 10.33
C GLY A 267 -18.49 -6.79 10.48
N VAL A 268 -17.69 -6.31 11.42
CA VAL A 268 -16.40 -6.88 11.82
C VAL A 268 -16.76 -8.16 12.55
N THR A 269 -16.84 -9.26 11.80
CA THR A 269 -17.12 -10.57 12.38
C THR A 269 -15.89 -10.99 13.14
N MET A 270 -16.02 -11.49 14.38
CA MET A 270 -14.91 -11.90 15.27
C MET A 270 -13.86 -12.87 14.68
N ALA A 271 -14.01 -13.32 13.43
CA ALA A 271 -13.13 -14.25 12.74
C ALA A 271 -11.97 -13.58 11.96
N ASP A 272 -11.97 -12.26 11.78
CA ASP A 272 -10.92 -11.51 11.05
C ASP A 272 -9.81 -10.96 11.97
N GLY A 273 -9.82 -11.31 13.26
CA GLY A 273 -8.77 -10.95 14.20
C GLY A 273 -8.70 -9.45 14.54
N GLY A 274 -9.69 -8.64 14.15
CA GLY A 274 -9.74 -7.20 14.45
C GLY A 274 -8.82 -6.33 13.58
N GLU A 275 -8.30 -6.86 12.48
CA GLU A 275 -7.47 -6.13 11.53
C GLU A 275 -8.35 -5.32 10.56
N LEU A 276 -8.08 -4.02 10.42
CA LEU A 276 -8.82 -3.15 9.51
C LEU A 276 -8.51 -3.54 8.06
N LEU A 277 -9.46 -4.17 7.38
CA LEU A 277 -9.34 -4.47 5.96
C LEU A 277 -9.30 -3.15 5.16
N ARG A 278 -8.09 -2.75 4.76
CA ARG A 278 -7.83 -1.45 4.16
C ARG A 278 -8.69 -1.15 2.91
N ASP A 279 -9.11 -2.19 2.21
CA ASP A 279 -9.89 -2.10 0.97
C ASP A 279 -11.37 -1.72 1.19
N ARG A 280 -11.92 -1.89 2.40
CA ARG A 280 -13.38 -1.71 2.65
C ARG A 280 -13.79 -0.30 3.06
N LEU A 281 -12.85 0.61 3.34
CA LEU A 281 -13.20 2.02 3.62
C LEU A 281 -13.87 2.70 2.43
N GLN A 282 -13.66 2.19 1.21
CA GLN A 282 -14.35 2.69 0.01
C GLN A 282 -15.84 2.34 -0.03
N GLU A 283 -16.28 1.40 0.82
CA GLU A 283 -17.68 1.01 0.96
C GLU A 283 -18.41 1.87 1.99
N VAL A 284 -17.67 2.69 2.76
CA VAL A 284 -18.23 3.62 3.74
C VAL A 284 -18.93 4.75 2.98
N GLY A 285 -20.19 5.01 3.33
CA GLY A 285 -21.00 6.07 2.73
C GLY A 285 -20.37 7.46 2.94
N ARG A 286 -20.65 8.38 2.01
CA ARG A 286 -20.08 9.76 2.02
C ARG A 286 -20.26 10.46 3.37
N GLU A 287 -21.43 10.40 3.97
CA GLU A 287 -21.72 11.09 5.25
C GLU A 287 -20.81 10.60 6.38
N ARG A 288 -20.49 9.30 6.39
CA ARG A 288 -19.59 8.71 7.39
C ARG A 288 -18.13 9.01 7.06
N TRP A 289 -17.76 9.02 5.78
CA TRP A 289 -16.44 9.49 5.36
C TRP A 289 -16.20 10.94 5.79
N ASP A 290 -17.18 11.83 5.58
CA ASP A 290 -17.12 13.22 6.03
C ASP A 290 -16.94 13.30 7.55
N LEU A 291 -17.66 12.47 8.32
CA LEU A 291 -17.49 12.40 9.78
C LEU A 291 -16.09 11.94 10.18
N LEU A 292 -15.51 10.94 9.50
CA LEU A 292 -14.15 10.46 9.80
C LEU A 292 -13.11 11.54 9.50
N VAL A 293 -13.18 12.17 8.33
CA VAL A 293 -12.28 13.29 7.97
C VAL A 293 -12.42 14.44 8.97
N GLU A 294 -13.65 14.80 9.32
CA GLU A 294 -13.92 15.85 10.30
C GLU A 294 -13.34 15.52 11.68
N THR A 295 -13.49 14.26 12.12
CA THR A 295 -13.11 13.81 13.47
C THR A 295 -11.60 13.66 13.64
N PHE A 296 -10.92 13.08 12.65
CA PHE A 296 -9.49 12.74 12.74
C PHE A 296 -8.59 13.80 12.09
N LEU A 297 -8.99 14.36 10.95
CA LEU A 297 -8.10 15.22 10.14
C LEU A 297 -8.33 16.72 10.34
N LYS A 298 -9.55 17.13 10.73
CA LYS A 298 -9.87 18.56 10.95
C LYS A 298 -9.97 18.95 12.41
N LYS A 299 -10.63 18.12 13.22
CA LYS A 299 -10.82 18.35 14.66
C LYS A 299 -9.93 17.48 15.53
N GLY A 300 -8.97 16.76 14.93
CA GLY A 300 -8.09 15.78 15.56
C GLY A 300 -7.53 16.30 16.87
N GLY A 301 -8.24 16.00 17.95
CA GLY A 301 -8.01 16.61 19.24
C GLY A 301 -6.90 15.84 19.92
N MET A 302 -5.72 16.45 20.03
CA MET A 302 -4.75 16.08 21.05
C MET A 302 -5.31 16.50 22.43
N LYS A 303 -6.38 15.84 22.87
CA LYS A 303 -6.90 16.05 24.22
C LYS A 303 -5.94 15.37 25.18
N ASN A 304 -5.13 16.19 25.86
CA ASN A 304 -4.35 15.93 27.06
C ASN A 304 -4.25 14.44 27.45
N VAL A 305 -3.13 13.83 27.10
CA VAL A 305 -2.55 12.74 27.91
C VAL A 305 -2.17 13.38 29.26
N GLY A 306 -3.13 13.52 30.17
CA GLY A 306 -2.92 14.21 31.42
C GLY A 306 -4.20 14.48 32.21
N SER A 307 -4.38 13.68 33.25
CA SER A 307 -5.16 13.92 34.47
C SER A 307 -6.65 13.54 34.50
N PRO A 308 -7.19 13.16 35.68
CA PRO A 308 -6.97 13.77 37.00
C PRO A 308 -5.57 13.56 37.60
#